data_AF-A0A0Q7J6C5-F1
#
_entry.id   AF-A0A0Q7J6C5-F1
#
_cell.length_a   1.000
_cell.length_b   1.000
_cell.length_c   1.000
_cell.angle_alpha   90.00
_cell.angle_beta   90.00
_cell.angle_gamma   90.00
#
_symmetry.space_group_name_H-M   'P 1'
#
loop_
_entity.id
_entity.type
_entity.pdbx_description
1 polymer ?
#
loop_
_entity_poly.entity_id
_entity_poly.type
_entity_poly.pdbx_seq_one_letter_code
_entity_poly.pdbx_strand_id
1 'polypeptide(L)'
;MKNYKDLQEHYGYEDEEAEQYMPDVNEMGDFKKLIGLINVHVMNVYKNGMAYFGLEFDCTWDEEHGFGVMMYKDNVVELGGADKSILTWVAERAKNEIGNNLD
;
A
#
# COMPACT_ATOMS: atom_id res chain seq x y z
N MET A 1 1.85 -12.20 -7.28
CA MET A 1 3.20 -12.68 -7.64
C MET A 1 3.70 -12.13 -8.97
N LYS A 2 2.91 -12.11 -10.07
CA LYS A 2 3.38 -11.58 -11.37
C LYS A 2 4.05 -10.19 -11.25
N ASN A 3 3.35 -9.23 -10.64
CA ASN A 3 3.88 -7.88 -10.45
C ASN A 3 5.13 -7.81 -9.54
N TYR A 4 5.37 -8.80 -8.67
CA TYR A 4 6.56 -8.82 -7.81
C TYR A 4 7.80 -9.26 -8.58
N LYS A 5 7.66 -10.20 -9.51
CA LYS A 5 8.75 -10.57 -10.43
C LYS A 5 9.14 -9.41 -11.34
N ASP A 6 8.14 -8.68 -11.84
CA ASP A 6 8.39 -7.47 -12.63
C ASP A 6 9.15 -6.40 -11.80
N LEU A 7 8.88 -6.31 -10.49
CA LEU A 7 9.65 -5.45 -9.57
C LEU A 7 11.07 -5.99 -9.34
N GLN A 8 11.23 -7.29 -9.09
CA GLN A 8 12.56 -7.91 -8.95
C GLN A 8 13.44 -7.62 -10.18
N GLU A 9 12.87 -7.74 -11.40
CA GLU A 9 13.55 -7.38 -12.65
C GLU A 9 13.86 -5.87 -12.75
N HIS A 10 12.99 -5.01 -12.23
CA HIS A 10 13.18 -3.56 -12.25
C HIS A 10 14.31 -3.09 -11.31
N TYR A 11 14.35 -3.59 -10.07
CA TYR A 11 15.40 -3.26 -9.11
C TYR A 11 16.72 -3.99 -9.42
N GLY A 12 16.64 -5.21 -9.96
CA GLY A 12 17.79 -5.92 -10.51
C GLY A 12 18.84 -6.34 -9.47
N TYR A 13 18.44 -6.57 -8.23
CA TYR A 13 19.35 -7.13 -7.22
C TYR A 13 19.83 -8.53 -7.64
N GLU A 14 21.11 -8.82 -7.39
CA GLU A 14 21.76 -10.10 -7.71
C GLU A 14 22.35 -10.73 -6.43
N ASP A 15 22.60 -12.05 -6.48
CA ASP A 15 23.27 -12.82 -5.42
C ASP A 15 22.74 -12.54 -4.00
N GLU A 16 23.63 -12.18 -3.06
CA GLU A 16 23.30 -11.95 -1.64
C GLU A 16 22.31 -10.79 -1.44
N GLU A 17 22.35 -9.77 -2.31
CA GLU A 17 21.43 -8.63 -2.25
C GLU A 17 20.00 -9.05 -2.63
N ALA A 18 19.86 -9.95 -3.61
CA ALA A 18 18.56 -10.50 -3.99
C ALA A 18 17.96 -11.29 -2.81
N GLU A 19 18.75 -12.13 -2.15
CA GLU A 19 18.29 -12.89 -0.98
C GLU A 19 17.92 -11.98 0.21
N GLN A 20 18.65 -10.88 0.40
CA GLN A 20 18.42 -9.95 1.50
C GLN A 20 17.22 -9.03 1.27
N TYR A 21 17.11 -8.41 0.09
CA TYR A 21 16.17 -7.32 -0.16
C TYR A 21 14.92 -7.75 -0.92
N MET A 22 15.04 -8.69 -1.87
CA MET A 22 13.94 -9.16 -2.71
C MET A 22 13.94 -10.68 -2.94
N PRO A 23 13.91 -11.50 -1.87
CA PRO A 23 13.92 -12.94 -2.02
C PRO A 23 12.67 -13.43 -2.74
N ASP A 24 12.76 -14.62 -3.34
CA ASP A 24 11.61 -15.24 -3.98
C ASP A 24 10.45 -15.48 -3.01
N VAL A 25 9.28 -14.98 -3.38
CA VAL A 25 8.03 -15.15 -2.64
C VAL A 25 7.18 -16.24 -3.30
N ASN A 26 6.85 -17.27 -2.53
CA ASN A 26 6.07 -18.43 -2.99
C ASN A 26 4.62 -18.39 -2.50
N GLU A 27 4.34 -17.70 -1.39
CA GLU A 27 3.01 -17.52 -0.84
C GLU A 27 2.79 -16.13 -0.23
N MET A 28 1.52 -15.74 -0.02
CA MET A 28 1.19 -14.43 0.55
C MET A 28 1.82 -14.20 1.93
N GLY A 29 2.07 -15.27 2.69
CA GLY A 29 2.69 -15.21 4.01
C GLY A 29 4.12 -14.68 3.98
N ASP A 30 4.86 -14.87 2.88
CA ASP A 30 6.28 -14.50 2.79
C ASP A 30 6.46 -12.97 2.81
N PHE A 31 5.50 -12.22 2.24
CA PHE A 31 5.52 -10.75 2.24
C PHE A 31 5.49 -10.15 3.64
N LYS A 32 5.02 -10.87 4.66
CA LYS A 32 4.98 -10.36 6.04
C LYS A 32 6.37 -10.04 6.60
N LYS A 33 7.43 -10.63 6.03
CA LYS A 33 8.81 -10.36 6.42
C LYS A 33 9.44 -9.22 5.61
N LEU A 34 8.82 -8.85 4.50
CA LEU A 34 9.37 -7.90 3.53
C LEU A 34 8.67 -6.54 3.59
N ILE A 35 7.45 -6.49 4.14
CA ILE A 35 6.62 -5.29 4.24
C ILE A 35 6.21 -5.10 5.70
N GLY A 36 6.57 -3.96 6.29
CA GLY A 36 6.25 -3.59 7.66
C GLY A 36 5.35 -2.36 7.72
N LEU A 37 4.33 -2.36 8.60
CA LEU A 37 3.50 -1.17 8.80
C LEU A 37 4.27 -0.14 9.62
N ILE A 38 4.45 1.07 9.09
CA ILE A 38 5.22 2.14 9.74
C ILE A 38 4.32 3.29 10.23
N ASN A 39 3.27 3.66 9.49
CA ASN A 39 2.34 4.71 9.90
C ASN A 39 0.88 4.33 9.65
N VAL A 40 0.00 4.87 10.50
CA VAL A 40 -1.45 4.87 10.31
C VAL A 40 -1.93 6.32 10.29
N HIS A 41 -2.48 6.73 9.15
CA HIS A 41 -2.93 8.11 8.93
C HIS A 41 -4.45 8.18 9.00
N VAL A 42 -5.00 8.88 10.00
CA VAL A 42 -6.46 9.06 10.11
C VAL A 42 -6.87 10.30 9.34
N MET A 43 -7.75 10.16 8.34
CA MET A 43 -8.13 11.27 7.47
C MET A 43 -9.23 12.13 8.11
N ASN A 44 -9.18 13.43 7.85
CA ASN A 44 -10.32 14.34 8.10
C ASN A 44 -11.34 14.30 6.96
N VAL A 45 -11.54 13.12 6.37
CA VAL A 45 -12.55 12.84 5.35
C VAL A 45 -13.32 11.63 5.84
N TYR A 46 -14.64 11.77 5.91
CA TYR A 46 -15.50 10.73 6.43
C TYR A 46 -16.79 10.59 5.62
N LYS A 47 -17.35 9.38 5.67
CA LYS A 47 -18.62 9.00 5.09
C LYS A 47 -19.37 8.12 6.09
N ASN A 48 -20.67 8.35 6.26
CA ASN A 48 -21.53 7.57 7.16
C ASN A 48 -20.95 7.38 8.57
N GLY A 49 -20.36 8.46 9.13
CA GLY A 49 -19.77 8.46 10.47
C GLY A 49 -18.41 7.76 10.60
N MET A 50 -17.82 7.27 9.51
CA MET A 50 -16.52 6.58 9.51
C MET A 50 -15.49 7.36 8.68
N ALA A 51 -14.31 7.57 9.26
CA ALA A 51 -13.18 8.19 8.56
C ALA A 51 -12.54 7.21 7.57
N TYR A 52 -11.97 7.77 6.51
CA TYR A 52 -10.95 7.08 5.71
C TYR A 52 -9.66 7.02 6.52
N PHE A 53 -8.82 6.02 6.28
CA PHE A 53 -7.51 5.93 6.92
C PHE A 53 -6.48 5.38 5.94
N GLY A 54 -5.26 5.90 6.01
CA GLY A 54 -4.11 5.42 5.27
C GLY A 54 -3.27 4.46 6.09
N LEU A 55 -2.73 3.45 5.43
CA LEU A 55 -1.68 2.57 5.94
C LEU A 55 -0.44 2.80 5.10
N GLU A 56 0.66 3.14 5.76
CA GLU A 56 1.97 3.31 5.13
C GLU A 56 2.88 2.19 5.59
N PHE A 57 3.54 1.57 4.63
CA PHE A 57 4.43 0.45 4.84
C PHE A 57 5.83 0.79 4.33
N ASP A 58 6.84 0.27 5.02
CA ASP A 58 8.17 0.11 4.45
C ASP A 58 8.26 -1.20 3.66
N CYS A 59 9.25 -1.28 2.78
CA CYS A 59 9.57 -2.47 2.02
C CYS A 59 11.09 -2.68 2.08
N THR A 60 11.55 -3.93 2.23
CA THR A 60 12.99 -4.23 2.26
C THR A 60 13.73 -3.78 1.00
N TRP A 61 13.04 -3.67 -0.14
CA TRP A 61 13.64 -3.30 -1.43
C TRP A 61 13.52 -1.82 -1.78
N ASP A 62 12.79 -1.04 -0.99
CA ASP A 62 12.62 0.40 -1.22
C ASP A 62 12.33 1.12 0.09
N GLU A 63 13.37 1.21 0.92
CA GLU A 63 13.31 1.86 2.24
C GLU A 63 12.98 3.36 2.15
N GLU A 64 13.25 4.01 1.00
CA GLU A 64 13.02 5.46 0.84
C GLU A 64 11.58 5.79 0.43
N HIS A 65 10.98 5.02 -0.48
CA HIS A 65 9.69 5.41 -1.10
C HIS A 65 8.48 4.68 -0.52
N GLY A 66 8.66 3.51 0.10
CA GLY A 66 7.62 2.75 0.79
C GLY A 66 6.38 2.41 -0.06
N PHE A 67 5.33 1.94 0.62
CA PHE A 67 4.07 1.53 0.01
C PHE A 67 2.87 2.09 0.78
N GLY A 68 1.95 2.76 0.09
CA GLY A 68 0.79 3.41 0.69
C GLY A 68 -0.52 2.78 0.26
N VAL A 69 -1.43 2.63 1.21
CA VAL A 69 -2.80 2.13 0.98
C VAL A 69 -3.80 3.07 1.62
N MET A 70 -4.73 3.61 0.84
CA MET A 70 -5.91 4.30 1.35
C MET A 70 -7.04 3.29 1.59
N MET A 71 -7.65 3.34 2.77
CA MET A 71 -8.70 2.42 3.22
C MET A 71 -9.99 3.15 3.57
N TYR A 72 -11.12 2.48 3.37
CA TYR A 72 -12.39 2.83 3.97
C TYR A 72 -13.05 1.57 4.54
N LYS A 73 -13.19 1.53 5.87
CA LYS A 73 -13.58 0.32 6.61
C LYS A 73 -12.62 -0.84 6.28
N ASP A 74 -13.13 -1.88 5.62
CA ASP A 74 -12.44 -3.09 5.19
C ASP A 74 -12.05 -3.08 3.69
N ASN A 75 -12.32 -1.98 2.98
CA ASN A 75 -12.06 -1.87 1.55
C ASN A 75 -10.80 -1.06 1.26
N VAL A 76 -9.97 -1.59 0.35
CA VAL A 76 -8.88 -0.84 -0.29
C VAL A 76 -9.49 0.12 -1.30
N VAL A 77 -9.20 1.41 -1.12
CA VAL A 77 -9.66 2.51 -1.98
C VAL A 77 -8.65 2.76 -3.10
N GLU A 78 -7.37 2.88 -2.74
CA GLU A 78 -6.27 3.08 -3.68
C GLU A 78 -4.98 2.55 -3.04
N LEU A 79 -4.06 2.07 -3.87
CA LEU A 79 -2.73 1.63 -3.48
C LEU A 79 -1.68 2.26 -4.40
N GLY A 80 -0.45 2.41 -3.92
CA GLY A 80 0.67 2.97 -4.68
C GLY A 80 1.87 3.27 -3.78
N GLY A 81 2.64 4.30 -4.11
CA GLY A 81 3.71 4.78 -3.22
C GLY A 81 3.19 5.22 -1.85
N ALA A 82 4.09 5.45 -0.89
CA ALA A 82 3.73 5.85 0.48
C ALA A 82 2.78 7.07 0.52
N ASP A 83 2.89 7.99 -0.44
CA ASP A 83 2.05 9.17 -0.57
C ASP A 83 0.54 8.84 -0.61
N LYS A 84 0.15 7.70 -1.19
CA LYS A 84 -1.26 7.26 -1.25
C LYS A 84 -1.91 7.12 0.12
N SER A 85 -1.13 6.89 1.17
CA SER A 85 -1.64 6.80 2.54
C SER A 85 -2.02 8.17 3.14
N ILE A 86 -1.52 9.29 2.59
CA ILE A 86 -1.72 10.64 3.15
C ILE A 86 -2.50 11.60 2.24
N LEU A 87 -2.68 11.26 0.96
CA LEU A 87 -3.31 12.16 0.00
C LEU A 87 -4.83 12.29 0.25
N THR A 88 -5.25 13.38 0.92
CA THR A 88 -6.65 13.72 1.20
C THR A 88 -7.55 13.66 -0.04
N TRP A 89 -7.05 14.07 -1.20
CA TRP A 89 -7.85 14.08 -2.43
C TRP A 89 -8.26 12.68 -2.90
N VAL A 90 -7.48 11.63 -2.55
CA VAL A 90 -7.85 10.23 -2.81
C VAL A 90 -9.10 9.87 -2.01
N ALA A 91 -9.11 10.22 -0.72
CA ALA A 91 -10.27 9.99 0.15
C ALA A 91 -11.50 10.79 -0.31
N GLU A 92 -11.33 12.06 -0.72
CA GLU A 92 -12.42 12.89 -1.25
C GLU A 92 -12.97 12.35 -2.57
N ARG A 93 -12.10 11.93 -3.51
CA ARG A 93 -12.52 11.30 -4.76
C ARG A 93 -13.35 10.06 -4.49
N ALA A 94 -12.86 9.17 -3.64
CA ALA A 94 -13.56 7.94 -3.28
C ALA A 94 -14.91 8.20 -2.59
N LYS A 95 -14.99 9.20 -1.70
CA LYS A 95 -16.23 9.61 -1.06
C LYS A 95 -17.30 10.00 -2.08
N ASN A 96 -16.90 10.74 -3.12
CA ASN A 96 -17.77 11.23 -4.18
C ASN A 96 -18.14 10.15 -5.20
N GLU A 97 -17.24 9.22 -5.52
CA GLU A 97 -17.49 8.10 -6.45
C GLU A 97 -18.35 6.99 -5.84
N ILE A 98 -18.12 6.63 -4.56
CA ILE A 98 -18.93 5.65 -3.82
C ILE A 98 -20.33 6.22 -3.51
N GLY A 99 -20.56 7.52 -3.74
CA GLY A 99 -21.88 8.15 -3.63
C GLY A 99 -22.90 7.66 -4.67
N ASN A 100 -22.46 6.98 -5.73
CA ASN A 100 -23.34 6.58 -6.85
C ASN A 100 -23.71 5.08 -6.88
N ASN A 101 -23.23 4.26 -5.95
CA ASN A 101 -23.38 2.80 -6.01
C ASN A 101 -24.05 2.16 -4.78
N LEU A 102 -24.51 2.93 -3.79
CA LEU A 102 -25.14 2.40 -2.57
C LEU A 102 -26.24 3.30 -1.99
N ASP A 103 -27.04 3.95 -2.85
CA ASP A 103 -28.35 4.50 -2.48
C ASP A 103 -29.48 3.59 -2.99
#